data_AF-A0A4Q4LYX2-F1
#
_entry.id   AF-A0A4Q4LYX2-F1
#
_cell.length_a   1.000
_cell.length_b   1.000
_cell.length_c   1.000
_cell.angle_alpha   90.00
_cell.angle_beta   90.00
_cell.angle_gamma   90.00
#
_symmetry.space_group_name_H-M   'P 1'
#
loop_
_entity.id
_entity.type
_entity.pdbx_description
1 polymer ?
#
loop_
_entity_poly.entity_id
_entity_poly.type
_entity_poly.pdbx_seq_one_letter_code
_entity_poly.pdbx_strand_id
1 'polypeptide(L)'
;MWTYLALVLATVASGQTTLDQPPGPNTWPPTSTLASTLNLAPSVTPNIINPDAPDGQRICPGYKAANVVTSDNTITADLSLAGPACNAYGNEISDLVLEVQYQNAAQLNVKIYPKYVTPSNRSLYILDESLSPSGSASHECTASNSDLRFEWTNDPTFQFRVKRAKTGETIFDTYGHKIVFEDQFLELVTNMVPEYNIYGLPEAIRGSFRLPNQYTQTFWNQYNEMNDQPIDANMHSTHPVYLETRYNNGSSKSHVVYGRNLHGQEWLLRPDRIIYRTIGGSFDFYFFSGPSPTEALPQQQLSVIGTPVMQPYWALSFHQVRWGYQN
;
A
#
# COMPACT_ATOMS: atom_id res chain seq x y z
N MET A 1 15.66 52.81 -24.09
CA MET A 1 16.29 52.49 -22.79
C MET A 1 16.22 50.97 -22.66
N TRP A 2 16.97 50.23 -23.48
CA TRP A 2 18.34 49.75 -23.28
C TRP A 2 18.50 48.80 -22.07
N THR A 3 18.87 47.55 -22.40
CA THR A 3 19.63 46.53 -21.60
C THR A 3 18.94 45.97 -20.34
N TYR A 4 18.88 44.66 -20.09
CA TYR A 4 19.99 43.70 -20.03
C TYR A 4 19.58 42.29 -20.46
N LEU A 5 20.21 41.81 -21.55
CA LEU A 5 20.39 40.40 -21.86
C LEU A 5 21.91 40.17 -21.79
N ALA A 6 22.40 39.58 -20.70
CA ALA A 6 23.81 39.23 -20.59
C ALA A 6 24.01 37.82 -21.13
N LEU A 7 24.40 37.75 -22.40
CA LEU A 7 24.96 36.57 -23.04
C LEU A 7 26.37 36.36 -22.45
N VAL A 8 26.60 35.28 -21.72
CA VAL A 8 27.95 34.85 -21.38
C VAL A 8 28.43 33.96 -22.54
N LEU A 9 29.16 34.56 -23.48
CA LEU A 9 30.02 33.81 -24.40
C LEU A 9 31.17 33.20 -23.60
N ALA A 10 31.15 31.89 -23.42
CA ALA A 10 32.34 31.16 -23.01
C ALA A 10 33.22 30.98 -24.25
N THR A 11 34.43 31.54 -24.17
CA THR A 11 35.54 31.38 -25.10
C THR A 11 35.84 29.90 -25.36
N VAL A 12 35.77 29.49 -26.63
CA VAL A 12 36.32 28.20 -27.08
C VAL A 12 37.84 28.32 -27.06
N ALA A 13 38.46 27.91 -25.97
CA ALA A 13 39.89 27.64 -25.95
C ALA A 13 40.11 26.25 -26.56
N SER A 14 40.78 26.20 -27.71
CA SER A 14 41.28 24.97 -28.31
C SER A 14 42.38 24.39 -27.42
N GLY A 15 42.00 23.61 -26.42
CA GLY A 15 42.90 22.72 -25.69
C GLY A 15 43.14 21.48 -26.55
N GLN A 16 44.37 21.30 -27.05
CA GLN A 16 44.82 19.98 -27.49
C GLN A 16 44.75 19.06 -26.28
N THR A 17 43.73 18.22 -26.21
CA THR A 17 43.70 17.11 -25.26
C THR A 17 44.69 16.07 -25.77
N THR A 18 45.80 15.91 -25.07
CA THR A 18 46.57 14.66 -25.17
C THR A 18 45.60 13.52 -24.88
N LEU A 19 45.55 12.52 -25.76
CA LEU A 19 44.79 11.30 -25.54
C LEU A 19 45.32 10.64 -24.27
N ASP A 20 44.62 10.84 -23.16
CA ASP A 20 44.85 10.05 -21.96
C ASP A 20 44.57 8.59 -22.32
N GLN A 21 45.55 7.73 -22.01
CA GLN A 21 45.42 6.28 -22.10
C GLN A 21 44.15 5.84 -21.36
N PRO A 22 43.42 4.81 -21.87
CA PRO A 22 42.25 4.30 -21.17
C PRO A 22 42.66 3.95 -19.73
N PRO A 23 41.87 4.34 -18.71
CA PRO A 23 42.19 3.97 -17.35
C PRO A 23 42.33 2.45 -17.28
N GLY A 24 43.44 2.00 -16.68
CA GLY A 24 43.74 0.59 -16.48
C GLY A 24 42.61 -0.16 -15.74
N PRO A 25 42.71 -1.49 -15.60
CA PRO A 25 41.63 -2.32 -15.08
C PRO A 25 41.08 -1.75 -13.77
N ASN A 26 39.76 -1.53 -13.76
CA ASN A 26 38.92 -0.97 -12.71
C ASN A 26 39.59 -0.97 -11.31
N THR A 27 40.00 0.19 -10.83
CA THR A 27 40.70 0.37 -9.55
C THR A 27 39.79 0.38 -8.32
N TRP A 28 38.52 -0.03 -8.47
CA TRP A 28 37.63 -0.18 -7.32
C TRP A 28 38.08 -1.38 -6.50
N PRO A 29 38.58 -1.20 -5.26
CA PRO A 29 38.88 -2.34 -4.41
C PRO A 29 37.60 -3.17 -4.22
N PRO A 30 37.66 -4.51 -4.30
CA PRO A 30 36.50 -5.34 -4.06
C PRO A 30 35.92 -4.97 -2.71
N THR A 31 34.70 -4.44 -2.72
CA THR A 31 33.99 -4.12 -1.50
C THR A 31 33.75 -5.44 -0.79
N SER A 32 34.13 -5.54 0.49
CA SER A 32 33.84 -6.73 1.30
C SER A 32 32.34 -6.97 1.30
N THR A 33 31.87 -7.91 0.50
CA THR A 33 30.49 -8.39 0.58
C THR A 33 30.39 -9.38 1.73
N LEU A 34 29.23 -9.39 2.38
CA LEU A 34 28.89 -10.43 3.34
C LEU A 34 29.04 -11.81 2.67
N ALA A 35 29.49 -12.81 3.43
CA ALA A 35 29.61 -14.17 2.91
C ALA A 35 28.25 -14.63 2.36
N SER A 36 28.23 -15.24 1.17
CA SER A 36 26.98 -15.75 0.55
C SER A 36 26.25 -16.77 1.43
N THR A 37 26.95 -17.37 2.39
CA THR A 37 26.38 -18.24 3.42
C THR A 37 25.40 -17.52 4.34
N LEU A 38 25.42 -16.18 4.43
CA LEU A 38 24.39 -15.40 5.14
C LEU A 38 23.03 -15.42 4.43
N ASN A 39 22.98 -15.77 3.14
CA ASN A 39 21.73 -16.01 2.42
C ASN A 39 21.15 -17.42 2.69
N LEU A 40 21.86 -18.27 3.43
CA LEU A 40 21.37 -19.60 3.84
C LEU A 40 20.43 -19.47 5.04
N ALA A 41 19.33 -18.74 4.88
CA ALA A 41 18.20 -18.89 5.78
C ALA A 41 17.59 -20.28 5.54
N PRO A 42 17.18 -21.01 6.61
CA PRO A 42 16.43 -22.24 6.42
C PRO A 42 15.17 -21.96 5.59
N SER A 43 14.88 -22.83 4.62
CA SER A 43 13.61 -22.76 3.89
C SER A 43 12.47 -22.96 4.90
N VAL A 44 11.69 -21.90 5.12
CA VAL A 44 10.49 -21.96 5.96
C VAL A 44 9.28 -22.20 5.07
N THR A 45 8.37 -23.04 5.52
CA THR A 45 7.09 -23.25 4.82
C THR A 45 6.20 -22.03 5.09
N PRO A 46 5.72 -21.30 4.05
CA PRO A 46 4.84 -20.16 4.25
C PRO A 46 3.56 -20.55 4.99
N ASN A 47 3.13 -19.73 5.94
CA ASN A 47 1.94 -19.99 6.77
C ASN A 47 0.68 -20.23 5.93
N ILE A 48 0.58 -19.60 4.76
CA ILE A 48 -0.55 -19.76 3.83
C ILE A 48 -0.72 -21.17 3.26
N ILE A 49 0.33 -21.99 3.27
CA ILE A 49 0.30 -23.38 2.80
C ILE A 49 0.61 -24.38 3.92
N ASN A 50 0.88 -23.91 5.13
CA ASN A 50 1.11 -24.76 6.29
C ASN A 50 -0.22 -25.05 6.99
N PRO A 51 -0.75 -26.29 6.96
CA PRO A 51 -2.01 -26.63 7.60
C PRO A 51 -1.97 -26.54 9.14
N ASP A 52 -0.77 -26.58 9.74
CA ASP A 52 -0.57 -26.49 11.18
C ASP A 52 -0.38 -25.04 11.66
N ALA A 53 -0.32 -24.06 10.74
CA ALA A 53 -0.18 -22.66 11.11
C ALA A 53 -1.45 -22.16 11.86
N PRO A 54 -1.29 -21.40 12.96
CA PRO A 54 -2.43 -20.86 13.71
C PRO A 54 -3.35 -19.98 12.85
N ASP A 55 -4.63 -20.33 12.73
CA ASP A 55 -5.60 -19.49 12.01
C ASP A 55 -6.12 -18.38 12.92
N GLY A 56 -5.63 -17.15 12.72
CA GLY A 56 -6.02 -15.95 13.48
C GLY A 56 -7.52 -15.68 13.47
N GLN A 57 -8.21 -15.90 12.34
CA GLN A 57 -9.66 -15.73 12.26
C GLN A 57 -10.41 -16.71 13.18
N ARG A 58 -9.84 -17.89 13.41
CA ARG A 58 -10.42 -18.90 14.30
C ARG A 58 -10.10 -18.64 15.76
N ILE A 59 -8.84 -18.36 16.09
CA ILE A 59 -8.35 -18.39 17.49
C ILE A 59 -8.32 -17.02 18.18
N CYS A 60 -8.18 -15.93 17.43
CA CYS A 60 -8.08 -14.59 18.03
C CYS A 60 -9.46 -14.05 18.41
N PRO A 61 -9.56 -13.21 19.44
CA PRO A 61 -10.86 -12.75 19.95
C PRO A 61 -11.43 -11.58 19.15
N GLY A 62 -10.64 -10.88 18.33
CA GLY A 62 -11.02 -9.61 17.72
C GLY A 62 -11.09 -8.47 18.74
N TYR A 63 -11.67 -7.33 18.34
CA TYR A 63 -11.74 -6.12 19.18
C TYR A 63 -13.18 -5.69 19.41
N LYS A 64 -13.43 -4.76 20.35
CA LYS A 64 -14.70 -4.04 20.49
C LYS A 64 -14.45 -2.55 20.60
N ALA A 65 -15.23 -1.78 19.86
CA ALA A 65 -15.21 -0.32 19.95
C ALA A 65 -15.95 0.20 21.18
N ALA A 66 -15.36 1.18 21.85
CA ALA A 66 -15.94 1.95 22.94
C ALA A 66 -15.58 3.43 22.77
N ASN A 67 -16.18 4.31 23.58
CA ASN A 67 -15.88 5.75 23.59
C ASN A 67 -15.96 6.40 22.21
N VAL A 68 -16.98 6.02 21.42
CA VAL A 68 -17.13 6.46 20.03
C VAL A 68 -17.52 7.93 20.01
N VAL A 69 -16.69 8.75 19.37
CA VAL A 69 -16.93 10.18 19.16
C VAL A 69 -17.15 10.41 17.67
N THR A 70 -18.30 10.94 17.31
CA THR A 70 -18.61 11.32 15.92
C THR A 70 -18.68 12.83 15.82
N SER A 71 -17.88 13.39 14.91
CA SER A 71 -17.93 14.80 14.50
C SER A 71 -18.42 14.88 13.05
N ASP A 72 -18.52 16.08 12.50
CA ASP A 72 -19.03 16.27 11.13
C ASP A 72 -18.18 15.53 10.08
N ASN A 73 -16.86 15.46 10.24
CA ASN A 73 -15.93 14.87 9.27
C ASN A 73 -15.03 13.76 9.83
N THR A 74 -15.21 13.38 11.11
CA THR A 74 -14.40 12.35 11.76
C THR A 74 -15.22 11.42 12.64
N ILE A 75 -14.75 10.18 12.76
CA ILE A 75 -15.22 9.23 13.78
C ILE A 75 -13.98 8.69 14.49
N THR A 76 -13.94 8.77 15.81
CA THR A 76 -12.89 8.13 16.61
C THR A 76 -13.48 7.15 17.60
N ALA A 77 -12.75 6.08 17.92
CA ALA A 77 -13.14 5.12 18.93
C ALA A 77 -11.91 4.44 19.56
N ASP A 78 -12.06 4.03 20.81
CA ASP A 78 -11.12 3.10 21.44
C ASP A 78 -11.51 1.68 21.04
N LEU A 79 -10.57 0.88 20.52
CA LEU A 79 -10.80 -0.54 20.28
C LEU A 79 -10.02 -1.34 21.34
N SER A 80 -10.74 -2.08 22.18
CA SER A 80 -10.13 -2.97 23.18
C SER A 80 -10.33 -4.42 22.79
N LEU A 81 -9.33 -5.25 23.07
CA LEU A 81 -9.36 -6.69 22.77
C LEU A 81 -10.60 -7.36 23.39
N ALA A 82 -11.34 -8.13 22.59
CA ALA A 82 -12.65 -8.66 22.96
C ALA A 82 -12.59 -9.97 23.80
N GLY A 83 -11.40 -10.40 24.21
CA GLY A 83 -11.14 -11.63 24.93
C GLY A 83 -9.66 -11.81 25.26
N PRO A 84 -9.24 -13.00 25.73
CA PRO A 84 -7.83 -13.30 25.97
C PRO A 84 -7.00 -13.20 24.68
N ALA A 85 -5.78 -12.66 24.78
CA ALA A 85 -4.84 -12.60 23.67
C ALA A 85 -4.56 -14.01 23.11
N CYS A 86 -4.66 -14.16 21.79
CA CYS A 86 -4.33 -15.42 21.12
C CYS A 86 -2.82 -15.60 20.97
N ASN A 87 -2.08 -14.51 20.75
CA ASN A 87 -0.64 -14.49 20.52
C ASN A 87 -0.22 -15.55 19.48
N ALA A 88 -0.90 -15.53 18.33
CA ALA A 88 -0.78 -16.53 17.29
C ALA A 88 0.59 -16.49 16.62
N TYR A 89 1.09 -15.29 16.34
CA TYR A 89 2.32 -15.03 15.60
C TYR A 89 3.24 -13.98 16.27
N GLY A 90 2.75 -13.33 17.32
CA GLY A 90 3.43 -12.29 18.08
C GLY A 90 2.65 -11.93 19.35
N ASN A 91 2.95 -10.78 19.94
CA ASN A 91 2.21 -10.29 21.10
C ASN A 91 1.01 -9.44 20.65
N GLU A 92 -0.18 -9.78 21.12
CA GLU A 92 -1.39 -9.00 20.81
C GLU A 92 -1.34 -7.60 21.43
N ILE A 93 -1.75 -6.59 20.67
CA ILE A 93 -1.89 -5.22 21.15
C ILE A 93 -3.29 -5.03 21.76
N SER A 94 -3.38 -4.84 23.07
CA SER A 94 -4.66 -4.83 23.79
C SER A 94 -5.58 -3.65 23.44
N ASP A 95 -4.99 -2.49 23.17
CA ASP A 95 -5.69 -1.22 23.03
C ASP A 95 -5.25 -0.49 21.76
N LEU A 96 -6.20 -0.30 20.85
CA LEU A 96 -6.03 0.40 19.59
C LEU A 96 -6.93 1.65 19.55
N VAL A 97 -6.65 2.53 18.60
CA VAL A 97 -7.48 3.68 18.25
C VAL A 97 -7.96 3.49 16.83
N LEU A 98 -9.27 3.66 16.62
CA LEU A 98 -9.87 3.86 15.31
C LEU A 98 -9.96 5.36 15.03
N GLU A 99 -9.51 5.78 13.86
CA GLU A 99 -9.73 7.10 13.30
C GLU A 99 -10.29 6.96 11.88
N VAL A 100 -11.47 7.52 11.66
CA VAL A 100 -12.09 7.64 10.34
C VAL A 100 -12.13 9.11 9.99
N GLN A 101 -11.66 9.47 8.81
CA GLN A 101 -11.64 10.85 8.34
C GLN A 101 -12.22 10.97 6.93
N TYR A 102 -13.28 11.77 6.80
CA TYR A 102 -13.82 12.19 5.52
C TYR A 102 -12.95 13.34 4.99
N GLN A 103 -11.96 13.01 4.15
CA GLN A 103 -10.95 13.99 3.73
C GLN A 103 -11.45 14.88 2.59
N ASN A 104 -12.24 14.34 1.66
CA ASN A 104 -13.00 15.10 0.69
C ASN A 104 -14.19 14.26 0.20
N ALA A 105 -15.04 14.83 -0.66
CA ALA A 105 -16.26 14.16 -1.10
C ALA A 105 -15.99 12.75 -1.65
N ALA A 106 -14.87 12.55 -2.35
CA ALA A 106 -14.52 11.28 -2.99
C ALA A 106 -13.56 10.40 -2.17
N GLN A 107 -13.14 10.81 -0.97
CA GLN A 107 -12.07 10.16 -0.21
C GLN A 107 -12.40 9.97 1.26
N LEU A 108 -12.29 8.70 1.70
CA LEU A 108 -12.42 8.30 3.09
C LEU A 108 -11.12 7.63 3.54
N ASN A 109 -10.57 8.04 4.68
CA ASN A 109 -9.49 7.34 5.38
C ASN A 109 -10.05 6.57 6.57
N VAL A 110 -9.60 5.33 6.76
CA VAL A 110 -9.86 4.51 7.94
C VAL A 110 -8.53 4.00 8.47
N LYS A 111 -8.20 4.41 9.69
CA LYS A 111 -6.93 4.12 10.34
C LYS A 111 -7.16 3.42 11.68
N ILE A 112 -6.43 2.34 11.93
CA ILE A 112 -6.42 1.60 13.19
C ILE A 112 -4.97 1.36 13.59
N TYR A 113 -4.58 1.85 14.77
CA TYR A 113 -3.21 1.80 15.27
C TYR A 113 -3.16 1.68 16.80
N PRO A 114 -2.02 1.29 17.42
CA PRO A 114 -1.92 1.16 18.86
C PRO A 114 -2.19 2.48 19.61
N LYS A 115 -2.95 2.41 20.70
CA LYS A 115 -3.28 3.58 21.53
C LYS A 115 -2.07 4.14 22.27
N TYR A 116 -1.19 3.26 22.72
CA TYR A 116 -0.02 3.60 23.53
C TYR A 116 1.27 3.43 22.74
N VAL A 117 1.66 4.49 22.04
CA VAL A 117 2.90 4.53 21.24
C VAL A 117 3.90 5.46 21.91
N THR A 118 5.12 4.98 22.13
CA THR A 118 6.24 5.80 22.64
C THR A 118 7.07 6.33 21.48
N PRO A 119 7.87 7.39 21.69
CA PRO A 119 8.78 7.87 20.65
C PRO A 119 9.75 6.79 20.12
N SER A 120 10.11 5.80 20.95
CA SER A 120 11.05 4.74 20.59
C SER A 120 10.46 3.66 19.68
N ASN A 121 9.14 3.42 19.71
CA ASN A 121 8.48 2.41 18.87
C ASN A 121 7.53 3.02 17.82
N ARG A 122 7.44 4.35 17.75
CA ARG A 122 6.53 5.06 16.85
C ARG A 122 6.69 4.67 15.39
N SER A 123 7.92 4.52 14.90
CA SER A 123 8.19 4.15 13.51
C SER A 123 7.73 2.74 13.13
N LEU A 124 7.46 1.87 14.11
CA LEU A 124 6.93 0.51 13.86
C LEU A 124 5.44 0.51 13.53
N TYR A 125 4.72 1.57 13.89
CA TYR A 125 3.25 1.61 13.79
C TYR A 125 2.74 2.79 12.97
N ILE A 126 3.38 3.96 13.09
CA ILE A 126 2.90 5.20 12.49
C ILE A 126 3.87 5.69 11.41
N LEU A 127 3.46 5.52 10.15
CA LEU A 127 4.25 5.97 9.00
C LEU A 127 4.34 7.49 8.96
N ASP A 128 5.57 8.00 8.86
CA ASP A 128 5.89 9.42 8.74
C ASP A 128 5.36 10.01 7.42
N GLU A 129 4.73 11.18 7.49
CA GLU A 129 4.14 11.86 6.34
C GLU A 129 5.18 12.37 5.33
N SER A 130 6.43 12.56 5.77
CA SER A 130 7.54 12.91 4.88
C SER A 130 7.94 11.77 3.94
N LEU A 131 7.66 10.51 4.31
CA LEU A 131 7.93 9.33 3.48
C LEU A 131 6.76 9.00 2.56
N SER A 132 5.53 9.13 3.07
CA SER A 132 4.31 8.94 2.31
C SER A 132 3.25 9.89 2.86
N PRO A 133 2.83 10.92 2.12
CA PRO A 133 1.83 11.86 2.63
C PRO A 133 0.52 11.15 2.97
N SER A 134 -0.22 11.65 3.95
CA SER A 134 -1.51 11.11 4.40
C SER A 134 -2.72 11.85 3.79
N GLY A 135 -2.45 12.90 2.99
CA GLY A 135 -3.45 13.84 2.49
C GLY A 135 -3.99 14.77 3.58
N SER A 136 -4.57 15.89 3.17
CA SER A 136 -5.20 16.86 4.09
C SER A 136 -6.71 16.80 3.95
N ALA A 137 -7.43 16.78 5.07
CA ALA A 137 -8.88 16.93 5.04
C ALA A 137 -9.27 18.34 4.59
N SER A 138 -10.18 18.45 3.62
CA SER A 138 -10.81 19.71 3.28
C SER A 138 -11.77 20.12 4.40
N HIS A 139 -11.74 21.40 4.78
CA HIS A 139 -12.63 21.92 5.82
C HIS A 139 -14.12 21.89 5.44
N GLU A 140 -14.43 21.65 4.16
CA GLU A 140 -15.79 21.65 3.62
C GLU A 140 -16.42 20.25 3.55
N CYS A 141 -15.63 19.18 3.72
CA CYS A 141 -16.14 17.82 3.63
C CYS A 141 -16.65 17.33 4.98
N THR A 142 -17.82 16.71 4.98
CA THR A 142 -18.47 16.08 6.13
C THR A 142 -19.00 14.70 5.72
N ALA A 143 -19.42 13.89 6.69
CA ALA A 143 -20.05 12.60 6.44
C ALA A 143 -21.35 12.73 5.60
N SER A 144 -22.00 13.90 5.60
CA SER A 144 -23.27 14.11 4.89
C SER A 144 -23.09 14.44 3.41
N ASN A 145 -21.96 15.03 3.02
CA ASN A 145 -21.64 15.39 1.63
C ASN A 145 -20.61 14.47 0.95
N SER A 146 -20.13 13.44 1.65
CA SER A 146 -19.26 12.42 1.07
C SER A 146 -20.01 11.45 0.14
N ASP A 147 -19.34 11.02 -0.92
CA ASP A 147 -19.73 9.90 -1.79
C ASP A 147 -19.64 8.55 -1.07
N LEU A 148 -18.97 8.50 0.08
CA LEU A 148 -18.70 7.31 0.86
C LEU A 148 -19.35 7.41 2.24
N ARG A 149 -19.68 6.26 2.82
CA ARG A 149 -20.22 6.12 4.17
C ARG A 149 -19.48 5.02 4.91
N PHE A 150 -19.06 5.32 6.13
CA PHE A 150 -18.52 4.35 7.07
C PHE A 150 -19.64 3.77 7.94
N GLU A 151 -19.76 2.45 8.00
CA GLU A 151 -20.67 1.73 8.90
C GLU A 151 -19.87 0.74 9.73
N TRP A 152 -20.19 0.59 11.02
CA TRP A 152 -19.51 -0.34 11.91
C TRP A 152 -20.49 -1.00 12.90
N THR A 153 -20.07 -2.13 13.48
CA THR A 153 -20.80 -2.86 14.52
C THR A 153 -19.81 -3.49 15.51
N ASN A 154 -20.29 -3.83 16.70
CA ASN A 154 -19.57 -4.63 17.71
C ASN A 154 -20.09 -6.08 17.81
N ASP A 155 -20.98 -6.51 16.90
CA ASP A 155 -21.62 -7.82 16.94
C ASP A 155 -21.13 -8.74 15.80
N PRO A 156 -20.47 -9.88 16.08
CA PRO A 156 -20.04 -10.35 17.41
C PRO A 156 -18.83 -9.59 17.99
N THR A 157 -18.02 -8.98 17.11
CA THR A 157 -16.85 -8.14 17.44
C THR A 157 -16.84 -6.90 16.55
N PHE A 158 -15.91 -5.97 16.77
CA PHE A 158 -15.72 -4.80 15.94
C PHE A 158 -15.47 -5.19 14.49
N GLN A 159 -16.35 -4.71 13.61
CA GLN A 159 -16.29 -4.88 12.18
C GLN A 159 -16.77 -3.58 11.54
N PHE A 160 -16.22 -3.23 10.39
CA PHE A 160 -16.62 -2.08 9.61
C PHE A 160 -16.78 -2.37 8.13
N ARG A 161 -17.49 -1.49 7.43
CA ARG A 161 -17.59 -1.46 5.98
C ARG A 161 -17.66 -0.05 5.46
N VAL A 162 -17.24 0.10 4.20
CA VAL A 162 -17.32 1.35 3.45
C VAL A 162 -18.28 1.15 2.29
N LYS A 163 -19.24 2.07 2.13
CA LYS A 163 -20.29 2.00 1.12
C LYS A 163 -20.35 3.27 0.32
N ARG A 164 -20.82 3.18 -0.92
CA ARG A 164 -21.25 4.36 -1.69
C ARG A 164 -22.48 4.97 -1.05
N ALA A 165 -22.41 6.25 -0.71
CA ALA A 165 -23.50 6.99 -0.06
C ALA A 165 -24.79 6.98 -0.89
N LYS A 166 -24.67 7.14 -2.22
CA LYS A 166 -25.81 7.27 -3.14
C LYS A 166 -26.51 5.95 -3.45
N THR A 167 -25.76 4.87 -3.64
CA THR A 167 -26.31 3.58 -4.10
C THR A 167 -26.43 2.55 -2.99
N GLY A 168 -25.75 2.75 -1.86
CA GLY A 168 -25.64 1.75 -0.79
C GLY A 168 -24.73 0.57 -1.12
N GLU A 169 -24.05 0.59 -2.28
CA GLU A 169 -23.12 -0.47 -2.69
C GLU A 169 -21.90 -0.50 -1.77
N THR A 170 -21.62 -1.66 -1.17
CA THR A 170 -20.44 -1.88 -0.31
C THR A 170 -19.17 -2.07 -1.14
N ILE A 171 -18.13 -1.27 -0.88
CA ILE A 171 -16.84 -1.33 -1.58
C ILE A 171 -15.72 -1.95 -0.74
N PHE A 172 -15.91 -2.05 0.59
CA PHE A 172 -15.01 -2.74 1.50
C PHE A 172 -15.82 -3.26 2.68
N ASP A 173 -15.65 -4.50 3.10
CA ASP A 173 -16.55 -5.16 4.05
C ASP A 173 -15.85 -6.18 4.95
N THR A 174 -15.59 -5.82 6.20
CA THR A 174 -14.95 -6.74 7.16
C THR A 174 -15.95 -7.61 7.92
N TYR A 175 -17.24 -7.53 7.60
CA TYR A 175 -18.27 -8.28 8.31
C TYR A 175 -18.08 -9.80 8.17
N GLY A 176 -18.23 -10.53 9.27
CA GLY A 176 -17.96 -11.97 9.37
C GLY A 176 -16.52 -12.31 9.74
N HIS A 177 -15.62 -11.33 9.82
CA HIS A 177 -14.20 -11.54 10.09
C HIS A 177 -13.73 -10.78 11.33
N LYS A 178 -12.63 -11.23 11.92
CA LYS A 178 -12.00 -10.60 13.08
C LYS A 178 -10.80 -9.77 12.63
N ILE A 179 -10.62 -8.62 13.26
CA ILE A 179 -9.38 -7.86 13.16
C ILE A 179 -8.36 -8.51 14.10
N VAL A 180 -7.19 -8.88 13.57
CA VAL A 180 -6.05 -9.41 14.35
C VAL A 180 -4.95 -8.34 14.33
N PHE A 181 -4.42 -7.97 15.50
CA PHE A 181 -3.42 -6.91 15.61
C PHE A 181 -2.37 -7.28 16.66
N GLU A 182 -1.35 -7.98 16.20
CA GLU A 182 -0.16 -8.34 16.97
C GLU A 182 1.03 -7.46 16.57
N ASP A 183 2.10 -7.45 17.37
CA ASP A 183 3.30 -6.64 17.13
C ASP A 183 4.01 -6.94 15.79
N GLN A 184 3.94 -8.18 15.31
CA GLN A 184 4.55 -8.62 14.04
C GLN A 184 3.57 -9.35 13.11
N PHE A 185 2.27 -9.28 13.38
CA PHE A 185 1.24 -9.86 12.51
C PHE A 185 -0.08 -9.11 12.63
N LEU A 186 -0.45 -8.44 11.53
CA LEU A 186 -1.73 -7.78 11.38
C LEU A 186 -2.50 -8.52 10.29
N GLU A 187 -3.77 -8.81 10.52
CA GLU A 187 -4.66 -9.39 9.51
C GLU A 187 -6.00 -8.66 9.45
N LEU A 188 -6.39 -8.29 8.23
CA LEU A 188 -7.69 -7.69 7.92
C LEU A 188 -8.29 -8.38 6.69
N VAL A 189 -9.54 -8.85 6.81
CA VAL A 189 -10.24 -9.54 5.73
C VAL A 189 -11.38 -8.68 5.23
N THR A 190 -11.51 -8.54 3.91
CA THR A 190 -12.68 -7.93 3.27
C THR A 190 -13.40 -8.94 2.38
N ASN A 191 -14.73 -9.02 2.50
CA ASN A 191 -15.57 -9.78 1.59
C ASN A 191 -15.54 -9.13 0.20
N MET A 192 -15.56 -9.97 -0.82
CA MET A 192 -15.61 -9.56 -2.22
C MET A 192 -16.87 -10.12 -2.89
N VAL A 193 -17.35 -9.39 -3.89
CA VAL A 193 -18.40 -9.91 -4.77
C VAL A 193 -17.85 -11.08 -5.60
N PRO A 194 -18.66 -12.09 -5.96
CA PRO A 194 -18.21 -13.18 -6.81
C PRO A 194 -17.60 -12.67 -8.12
N GLU A 195 -16.49 -13.28 -8.55
CA GLU A 195 -15.79 -12.91 -9.80
C GLU A 195 -15.39 -11.42 -9.88
N TYR A 196 -14.97 -10.85 -8.75
CA TYR A 196 -14.51 -9.45 -8.69
C TYR A 196 -13.35 -9.18 -9.66
N ASN A 197 -13.31 -7.96 -10.22
CA ASN A 197 -12.29 -7.55 -11.18
C ASN A 197 -11.37 -6.53 -10.53
N ILE A 198 -10.19 -6.99 -10.12
CA ILE A 198 -9.15 -6.16 -9.53
C ILE A 198 -7.96 -5.99 -10.47
N TYR A 199 -7.40 -4.79 -10.47
CA TYR A 199 -6.21 -4.38 -11.18
C TYR A 199 -5.29 -3.63 -10.21
N GLY A 200 -3.97 -3.75 -10.37
CA GLY A 200 -2.99 -3.12 -9.49
C GLY A 200 -2.22 -4.13 -8.67
N LEU A 201 -1.95 -3.79 -7.41
CA LEU A 201 -1.00 -4.46 -6.53
C LEU A 201 0.38 -4.74 -7.18
N PRO A 202 1.00 -3.79 -7.92
CA PRO A 202 2.34 -4.02 -8.46
C PRO A 202 3.40 -3.95 -7.34
N GLU A 203 4.56 -4.57 -7.50
CA GLU A 203 5.13 -5.10 -8.73
C GLU A 203 5.26 -6.64 -8.71
N ALA A 204 4.73 -7.27 -9.76
CA ALA A 204 4.92 -8.69 -10.05
C ALA A 204 4.78 -8.93 -11.56
N ILE A 205 5.57 -9.86 -12.12
CA ILE A 205 5.47 -10.26 -13.52
C ILE A 205 4.38 -11.30 -13.66
N ARG A 206 3.44 -11.05 -14.58
CA ARG A 206 2.29 -11.92 -14.81
C ARG A 206 1.68 -11.72 -16.20
N GLY A 207 1.03 -12.77 -16.71
CA GLY A 207 0.44 -12.77 -18.05
C GLY A 207 -0.91 -12.05 -18.17
N SER A 208 -1.57 -11.70 -17.06
CA SER A 208 -2.89 -11.06 -17.06
C SER A 208 -2.88 -9.71 -16.32
N PHE A 209 -3.48 -8.68 -16.93
CA PHE A 209 -3.65 -7.38 -16.30
C PHE A 209 -4.70 -7.40 -15.18
N ARG A 210 -5.83 -8.11 -15.39
CA ARG A 210 -6.77 -8.44 -14.29
C ARG A 210 -6.11 -9.48 -13.38
N LEU A 211 -6.12 -9.24 -12.07
CA LEU A 211 -5.65 -10.21 -11.09
C LEU A 211 -6.66 -11.36 -10.96
N PRO A 212 -6.21 -12.64 -10.95
CA PRO A 212 -7.10 -13.77 -10.74
C PRO A 212 -7.56 -13.82 -9.27
N ASN A 213 -8.74 -14.38 -9.04
CA ASN A 213 -9.35 -14.47 -7.71
C ASN A 213 -8.78 -15.63 -6.86
N GLN A 214 -7.62 -16.15 -7.21
CA GLN A 214 -6.85 -17.16 -6.48
C GLN A 214 -5.36 -16.85 -6.64
N TYR A 215 -4.90 -15.83 -5.94
CA TYR A 215 -3.55 -15.27 -6.07
C TYR A 215 -3.05 -14.74 -4.73
N THR A 216 -1.74 -14.71 -4.53
CA THR A 216 -1.14 -14.03 -3.38
C THR A 216 -0.11 -13.06 -3.93
N GLN A 217 -0.33 -11.76 -3.72
CA GLN A 217 0.70 -10.75 -3.98
C GLN A 217 1.51 -10.56 -2.70
N THR A 218 2.82 -10.78 -2.77
CA THR A 218 3.74 -10.46 -1.67
C THR A 218 4.48 -9.14 -1.99
N PHE A 219 4.65 -8.31 -0.98
CA PHE A 219 5.41 -7.07 -1.04
C PHE A 219 6.59 -7.15 -0.07
N TRP A 220 7.77 -7.19 -0.68
CA TRP A 220 9.06 -7.04 -0.04
C TRP A 220 10.03 -6.60 -1.13
N ASN A 221 10.48 -5.34 -1.09
CA ASN A 221 11.34 -4.81 -2.16
C ASN A 221 12.63 -5.64 -2.22
N GLN A 222 12.83 -6.33 -3.33
CA GLN A 222 13.92 -7.28 -3.50
C GLN A 222 14.54 -7.13 -4.87
N TYR A 223 15.86 -7.24 -4.91
CA TYR A 223 16.59 -7.48 -6.14
C TYR A 223 16.59 -8.99 -6.42
N ASN A 224 15.98 -9.39 -7.54
CA ASN A 224 16.07 -10.77 -8.01
C ASN A 224 17.35 -10.93 -8.84
N GLU A 225 18.44 -11.34 -8.16
CA GLU A 225 19.83 -11.41 -8.68
C GLU A 225 20.02 -12.21 -9.97
N MET A 226 19.05 -13.05 -10.34
CA MET A 226 19.10 -13.87 -11.54
C MET A 226 17.98 -13.39 -12.45
N ASN A 227 18.32 -13.04 -13.69
CA ASN A 227 17.43 -12.58 -14.79
C ASN A 227 16.22 -13.51 -15.09
N ASP A 228 15.95 -14.49 -14.25
CA ASP A 228 14.87 -15.47 -14.33
C ASP A 228 13.50 -14.86 -14.03
N GLN A 229 13.44 -13.59 -13.58
CA GLN A 229 12.24 -12.76 -13.49
C GLN A 229 10.97 -13.59 -13.14
N PRO A 230 10.97 -14.26 -11.97
CA PRO A 230 9.98 -15.28 -11.67
C PRO A 230 8.56 -14.69 -11.69
N ILE A 231 7.65 -15.41 -12.34
CA ILE A 231 6.23 -15.07 -12.38
C ILE A 231 5.69 -15.08 -10.95
N ASP A 232 4.84 -14.11 -10.64
CA ASP A 232 4.12 -14.02 -9.35
C ASP A 232 5.02 -13.86 -8.10
N ALA A 233 6.29 -13.47 -8.29
CA ALA A 233 7.20 -13.12 -7.19
C ALA A 233 7.17 -11.61 -6.85
N ASN A 234 7.52 -11.27 -5.61
CA ASN A 234 7.80 -9.89 -5.21
C ASN A 234 9.01 -9.33 -5.98
N MET A 235 8.97 -8.04 -6.29
CA MET A 235 10.00 -7.39 -7.10
C MET A 235 10.55 -6.11 -6.44
N HIS A 236 10.97 -5.14 -7.23
CA HIS A 236 11.76 -3.98 -6.83
C HIS A 236 10.96 -2.96 -6.03
N SER A 237 9.64 -2.97 -6.17
CA SER A 237 8.75 -1.94 -5.64
C SER A 237 7.49 -2.51 -4.97
N THR A 238 6.91 -1.70 -4.09
CA THR A 238 5.72 -2.01 -3.31
C THR A 238 4.68 -0.92 -3.57
N HIS A 239 3.57 -1.31 -4.17
CA HIS A 239 2.43 -0.43 -4.44
C HIS A 239 1.14 -1.10 -3.95
N PRO A 240 0.80 -0.95 -2.65
CA PRO A 240 -0.36 -1.58 -2.01
C PRO A 240 -1.68 -0.86 -2.37
N VAL A 241 -1.93 -0.72 -3.67
CA VAL A 241 -3.11 -0.08 -4.23
C VAL A 241 -3.77 -1.01 -5.24
N TYR A 242 -5.10 -1.08 -5.19
CA TYR A 242 -5.86 -1.73 -6.24
C TYR A 242 -7.06 -0.91 -6.69
N LEU A 243 -7.40 -1.03 -7.97
CA LEU A 243 -8.64 -0.59 -8.57
C LEU A 243 -9.56 -1.80 -8.69
N GLU A 244 -10.77 -1.73 -8.13
CA GLU A 244 -11.83 -2.70 -8.43
C GLU A 244 -12.81 -2.06 -9.41
N THR A 245 -13.17 -2.80 -10.48
CA THR A 245 -14.27 -2.43 -11.38
C THR A 245 -15.39 -3.48 -11.30
N ARG A 246 -16.60 -3.02 -11.04
CA ARG A 246 -17.81 -3.85 -11.02
C ARG A 246 -18.67 -3.55 -12.22
N TYR A 247 -19.12 -4.61 -12.88
CA TYR A 247 -19.94 -4.54 -14.09
C TYR A 247 -21.37 -4.99 -13.75
N ASN A 248 -22.35 -4.14 -14.05
CA ASN A 248 -23.76 -4.40 -13.78
C ASN A 248 -24.61 -3.89 -14.96
N ASN A 249 -25.31 -4.80 -15.67
CA ASN A 249 -26.31 -4.50 -16.70
C ASN A 249 -25.91 -3.38 -17.69
N GLY A 250 -24.71 -3.48 -18.28
CA GLY A 250 -24.21 -2.50 -19.26
C GLY A 250 -23.60 -1.23 -18.66
N SER A 251 -23.56 -1.11 -17.32
CA SER A 251 -22.83 -0.07 -16.61
C SER A 251 -21.62 -0.63 -15.87
N SER A 252 -20.64 0.21 -15.59
CA SER A 252 -19.52 -0.13 -14.70
C SER A 252 -19.30 0.95 -13.66
N LYS A 253 -18.83 0.52 -12.48
CA LYS A 253 -18.43 1.39 -11.37
C LYS A 253 -17.10 0.92 -10.83
N SER A 254 -16.19 1.86 -10.61
CA SER A 254 -14.86 1.60 -10.11
C SER A 254 -14.58 2.40 -8.85
N HIS A 255 -13.69 1.88 -8.02
CA HIS A 255 -13.14 2.56 -6.85
C HIS A 255 -11.71 2.08 -6.63
N VAL A 256 -10.92 2.86 -5.91
CA VAL A 256 -9.55 2.50 -5.55
C VAL A 256 -9.46 2.30 -4.04
N VAL A 257 -8.73 1.27 -3.62
CA VAL A 257 -8.34 1.04 -2.23
C VAL A 257 -6.82 1.09 -2.15
N TYR A 258 -6.30 1.89 -1.24
CA TYR A 258 -4.86 2.04 -0.99
C TYR A 258 -4.55 1.77 0.47
N GLY A 259 -3.72 0.76 0.75
CA GLY A 259 -3.23 0.45 2.09
C GLY A 259 -1.88 1.13 2.34
N ARG A 260 -1.87 2.23 3.08
CA ARG A 260 -0.67 3.02 3.39
C ARG A 260 0.18 2.31 4.46
N ASN A 261 1.04 1.41 4.02
CA ASN A 261 1.98 0.68 4.88
C ASN A 261 3.28 0.33 4.12
N LEU A 262 4.43 0.48 4.78
CA LEU A 262 5.78 0.19 4.23
C LEU A 262 6.40 -1.11 4.75
N HIS A 263 5.74 -1.82 5.67
CA HIS A 263 6.19 -3.11 6.15
C HIS A 263 6.00 -4.20 5.07
N GLY A 264 6.72 -5.31 5.25
CA GLY A 264 6.48 -6.52 4.46
C GLY A 264 5.04 -6.97 4.62
N GLN A 265 4.36 -7.18 3.50
CA GLN A 265 2.92 -7.41 3.51
C GLN A 265 2.52 -8.33 2.36
N GLU A 266 1.37 -9.00 2.51
CA GLU A 266 0.78 -9.84 1.49
C GLU A 266 -0.71 -9.56 1.32
N TRP A 267 -1.20 -9.70 0.10
CA TRP A 267 -2.59 -9.56 -0.29
C TRP A 267 -3.05 -10.85 -0.95
N LEU A 268 -3.84 -11.63 -0.23
CA LEU A 268 -4.36 -12.91 -0.69
C LEU A 268 -5.72 -12.69 -1.33
N LEU A 269 -5.78 -12.84 -2.65
CA LEU A 269 -7.01 -12.83 -3.43
C LEU A 269 -7.61 -14.24 -3.42
N ARG A 270 -8.84 -14.37 -2.91
CA ARG A 270 -9.62 -15.61 -2.84
C ARG A 270 -11.00 -15.36 -3.48
N PRO A 271 -11.74 -16.39 -3.92
CA PRO A 271 -12.96 -16.18 -4.72
C PRO A 271 -14.02 -15.26 -4.11
N ASP A 272 -14.09 -15.22 -2.78
CA ASP A 272 -15.10 -14.50 -2.00
C ASP A 272 -14.52 -13.41 -1.08
N ARG A 273 -13.20 -13.23 -1.02
CA ARG A 273 -12.56 -12.31 -0.08
C ARG A 273 -11.13 -11.93 -0.47
N ILE A 274 -10.67 -10.83 0.09
CA ILE A 274 -9.25 -10.45 0.10
C ILE A 274 -8.77 -10.42 1.54
N ILE A 275 -7.63 -11.04 1.80
CA ILE A 275 -6.98 -11.05 3.10
C ILE A 275 -5.71 -10.20 2.99
N TYR A 276 -5.67 -9.11 3.74
CA TYR A 276 -4.52 -8.26 3.91
C TYR A 276 -3.75 -8.70 5.14
N ARG A 277 -2.45 -8.99 4.99
CA ARG A 277 -1.55 -9.28 6.11
C ARG A 277 -0.29 -8.45 6.03
N THR A 278 0.22 -8.01 7.17
CA THR A 278 1.48 -7.27 7.25
C THR A 278 2.23 -7.61 8.53
N ILE A 279 3.55 -7.51 8.49
CA ILE A 279 4.45 -7.81 9.62
C ILE A 279 4.69 -6.61 10.55
N GLY A 280 3.87 -5.56 10.42
CA GLY A 280 3.94 -4.35 11.24
C GLY A 280 3.21 -3.17 10.61
N GLY A 281 3.38 -2.01 11.21
CA GLY A 281 2.69 -0.78 10.83
C GLY A 281 1.29 -0.68 11.45
N SER A 282 0.37 -0.15 10.67
CA SER A 282 -1.03 0.04 11.06
C SER A 282 -1.94 -0.38 9.92
N PHE A 283 -3.22 -0.58 10.21
CA PHE A 283 -4.23 -0.53 9.15
C PHE A 283 -4.48 0.94 8.84
N ASP A 284 -3.98 1.44 7.71
CA ASP A 284 -4.18 2.82 7.26
C ASP A 284 -4.68 2.78 5.82
N PHE A 285 -6.01 2.74 5.65
CA PHE A 285 -6.65 2.50 4.36
C PHE A 285 -7.32 3.75 3.83
N TYR A 286 -7.13 4.00 2.54
CA TYR A 286 -7.79 5.06 1.80
C TYR A 286 -8.71 4.46 0.75
N PHE A 287 -9.92 5.02 0.67
CA PHE A 287 -10.96 4.63 -0.26
C PHE A 287 -11.29 5.81 -1.17
N PHE A 288 -11.17 5.61 -2.49
CA PHE A 288 -11.47 6.62 -3.50
C PHE A 288 -12.69 6.22 -4.30
N SER A 289 -13.71 7.08 -4.34
CA SER A 289 -15.05 6.73 -4.79
C SER A 289 -15.15 6.44 -6.29
N GLY A 290 -14.30 7.00 -7.16
CA GLY A 290 -14.48 6.94 -8.61
C GLY A 290 -15.56 7.91 -9.10
N PRO A 291 -16.48 7.52 -10.02
CA PRO A 291 -16.94 6.16 -10.33
C PRO A 291 -16.29 5.45 -11.54
N SER A 292 -15.44 6.08 -12.32
CA SER A 292 -14.69 5.42 -13.41
C SER A 292 -13.22 5.19 -13.04
N PRO A 293 -12.49 4.29 -13.73
CA PRO A 293 -11.03 4.16 -13.53
C PRO A 293 -10.29 5.49 -13.72
N THR A 294 -10.73 6.29 -14.68
CA THR A 294 -10.19 7.62 -15.01
C THR A 294 -10.53 8.71 -13.99
N GLU A 295 -11.42 8.45 -13.04
CA GLU A 295 -11.71 9.35 -11.92
C GLU A 295 -11.08 8.83 -10.63
N ALA A 296 -11.18 7.53 -10.36
CA ALA A 296 -10.72 6.92 -9.10
C ALA A 296 -9.18 6.98 -8.94
N LEU A 297 -8.42 6.73 -10.01
CA LEU A 297 -6.96 6.78 -9.95
C LEU A 297 -6.43 8.23 -9.76
N PRO A 298 -6.92 9.24 -10.50
CA PRO A 298 -6.54 10.62 -10.22
C PRO A 298 -6.91 11.12 -8.82
N GLN A 299 -8.04 10.67 -8.26
CA GLN A 299 -8.41 11.00 -6.88
C GLN A 299 -7.31 10.63 -5.88
N GLN A 300 -6.71 9.44 -6.02
CA GLN A 300 -5.56 9.02 -5.20
C GLN A 300 -4.32 9.90 -5.43
N GLN A 301 -3.98 10.15 -6.69
CA GLN A 301 -2.80 10.92 -7.07
C GLN A 301 -2.86 12.35 -6.54
N LEU A 302 -3.99 13.02 -6.71
CA LEU A 302 -4.17 14.41 -6.31
C LEU A 302 -4.20 14.60 -4.79
N SER A 303 -4.57 13.57 -4.04
CA SER A 303 -4.80 13.68 -2.60
C SER A 303 -3.69 13.13 -1.72
N VAL A 304 -3.03 12.03 -2.12
CA VAL A 304 -2.13 11.27 -1.23
C VAL A 304 -0.74 11.11 -1.83
N ILE A 305 -0.63 10.59 -3.06
CA ILE A 305 0.67 10.13 -3.59
C ILE A 305 1.37 11.14 -4.52
N GLY A 306 0.70 12.23 -4.87
CA GLY A 306 1.19 13.23 -5.81
C GLY A 306 0.94 12.87 -7.27
N THR A 307 1.02 13.88 -8.14
CA THR A 307 0.89 13.71 -9.59
C THR A 307 2.23 13.29 -10.20
N PRO A 308 2.24 12.45 -11.26
CA PRO A 308 3.45 12.15 -12.01
C PRO A 308 4.17 13.42 -12.46
N VAL A 309 5.50 13.43 -12.39
CA VAL A 309 6.30 14.58 -12.83
C VAL A 309 6.23 14.74 -14.34
N MET A 310 6.17 16.00 -14.81
CA MET A 310 6.17 16.30 -16.24
C MET A 310 7.51 15.89 -16.86
N GLN A 311 7.46 15.01 -17.86
CA GLN A 311 8.66 14.54 -18.53
C GLN A 311 9.12 15.57 -19.58
N PRO A 312 10.43 15.81 -19.74
CA PRO A 312 10.94 16.64 -20.82
C PRO A 312 10.69 15.95 -22.17
N TYR A 313 10.46 16.74 -23.22
CA TYR A 313 10.06 16.21 -24.54
C TYR A 313 11.04 15.16 -25.10
N TRP A 314 12.35 15.36 -24.89
CA TRP A 314 13.37 14.43 -25.37
C TRP A 314 13.36 13.06 -24.64
N ALA A 315 12.78 12.95 -23.44
CA ALA A 315 12.68 11.66 -22.75
C ALA A 315 11.69 10.70 -23.42
N LEU A 316 10.80 11.20 -24.29
CA LEU A 316 9.87 10.42 -25.08
C LEU A 316 10.50 9.82 -26.35
N SER A 317 11.78 10.13 -26.60
CA SER A 317 12.54 9.62 -27.75
C SER A 317 13.00 8.17 -27.54
N PHE A 318 13.61 7.60 -28.56
CA PHE A 318 14.35 6.34 -28.45
C PHE A 318 15.57 6.47 -27.53
N HIS A 319 15.81 5.44 -26.71
CA HIS A 319 16.98 5.34 -25.82
C HIS A 319 17.79 4.08 -26.17
N GLN A 320 19.12 4.22 -26.24
CA GLN A 320 20.03 3.08 -26.39
C GLN A 320 20.82 2.87 -25.10
N VAL A 321 20.78 1.65 -24.57
CA VAL A 321 21.52 1.27 -23.35
C VAL A 321 22.14 -0.11 -23.52
N ARG A 322 23.34 -0.31 -22.98
CA ARG A 322 23.98 -1.62 -22.82
C ARG A 322 24.87 -1.59 -21.61
N TRP A 323 24.72 -2.57 -20.74
CA TRP A 323 25.70 -2.82 -19.70
C TRP A 323 26.97 -3.41 -20.33
N GLY A 324 28.12 -2.77 -20.10
CA GLY A 324 29.42 -3.25 -20.58
C GLY A 324 29.85 -2.72 -21.96
N TYR A 325 29.47 -1.49 -22.34
CA TYR A 325 30.18 -0.80 -23.42
C TYR A 325 31.66 -0.61 -23.05
N GLN A 326 32.56 -0.91 -23.99
CA GLN A 326 34.01 -0.85 -23.79
C GLN A 326 34.65 0.36 -24.48
N ASN A 327 33.88 1.06 -25.32
CA ASN A 327 34.28 2.21 -26.14
C ASN A 327 33.04 2.87 -26.73
#